data_AF-A0A0Q6F4S8-F1
#
_entry.id   AF-A0A0Q6F4S8-F1
#
_cell.length_a   1.000
_cell.length_b   1.000
_cell.length_c   1.000
_cell.angle_alpha   90.00
_cell.angle_beta   90.00
_cell.angle_gamma   90.00
#
_symmetry.space_group_name_H-M   'P 1'
#
loop_
_entity.id
_entity.type
_entity.pdbx_description
1 polymer ?
#
loop_
_entity_poly.entity_id
_entity_poly.type
_entity_poly.pdbx_seq_one_letter_code
_entity_poly.pdbx_strand_id
1 'polypeptide(L)'
;MSYDGLASRMTEAGCPINASALYKIEKVDPPRRITVDELVALSRVFGIKLQALIQPPEEALNRELLKLMEQMAAAIDQTLMANTAFKQSLRNVTEFVITHPETVKQIDQLGGTSVSGLIETLRDVDDDEDHRLADRLERIAGVQHQEA
;
A
#
# COMPACT_ATOMS: atom_id res chain seq x y z
N MET A 1 7.67 23.42 22.22
CA MET A 1 6.93 23.15 23.47
C MET A 1 7.75 23.67 24.64
N SER A 2 7.18 24.41 25.59
CA SER A 2 7.92 24.86 26.79
C SER A 2 7.97 23.75 27.85
N TYR A 3 8.95 23.82 28.77
CA TYR A 3 9.01 22.86 29.89
C TYR A 3 7.81 22.97 30.82
N ASP A 4 7.24 24.16 31.03
CA ASP A 4 6.01 24.34 31.80
C ASP A 4 4.80 23.70 31.11
N GLY A 5 4.72 23.82 29.78
CA GLY A 5 3.70 23.13 29.00
C GLY A 5 3.85 21.61 29.04
N LEU A 6 5.09 21.11 29.07
CA LEU A 6 5.36 19.68 29.19
C LEU A 6 5.07 19.16 30.60
N ALA A 7 5.41 19.91 31.64
CA ALA A 7 5.05 19.62 33.03
C ALA A 7 3.52 19.52 33.22
N SER A 8 2.78 20.44 32.58
CA SER A 8 1.30 20.42 32.62
C SER A 8 0.75 19.15 31.97
N ARG A 9 1.23 18.77 30.78
CA ARG A 9 0.78 17.54 30.09
C ARG A 9 1.24 16.26 30.78
N MET A 10 2.40 16.27 31.42
CA MET A 10 2.85 15.17 32.28
C MET A 10 1.93 15.00 33.49
N THR A 11 1.46 16.10 34.08
CA THR A 11 0.46 16.10 35.15
C THR A 11 -0.88 15.54 34.67
N GLU A 12 -1.35 15.95 33.50
CA GLU A 12 -2.56 15.39 32.85
C GLU A 12 -2.43 13.88 32.58
N ALA A 13 -1.21 13.40 32.30
CA ALA A 13 -0.90 11.99 32.12
C ALA A 13 -0.73 11.20 33.44
N GLY A 14 -0.94 11.84 34.59
CA GLY A 14 -0.86 11.24 35.92
C GLY A 14 0.55 11.22 36.53
N CYS A 15 1.51 11.97 35.98
CA CYS A 15 2.88 12.07 36.48
C CYS A 15 3.27 13.54 36.69
N PRO A 16 2.91 14.14 37.85
CA PRO A 16 3.31 15.50 38.17
C PRO A 16 4.84 15.64 38.21
N ILE A 17 5.39 16.59 37.44
CA ILE A 17 6.83 16.85 37.36
C ILE A 17 7.08 18.36 37.21
N ASN A 18 8.16 18.86 37.81
CA ASN A 18 8.55 20.27 37.67
C ASN A 18 9.26 20.54 36.33
N ALA A 19 9.06 21.72 35.75
CA ALA A 19 9.75 22.17 34.53
C ALA A 19 11.28 22.12 34.66
N SER A 20 11.82 22.43 35.84
CA SER A 20 13.26 22.32 36.13
C SER A 20 13.78 20.88 36.12
N ALA A 21 12.93 19.91 36.45
CA ALA A 21 13.29 18.49 36.39
C ALA A 21 13.34 17.99 34.93
N LEU A 22 12.42 18.48 34.08
CA LEU A 22 12.45 18.24 32.64
C LEU A 22 13.71 18.86 31.99
N TYR A 23 14.07 20.08 32.37
CA TYR A 23 15.33 20.69 31.94
C TYR A 23 16.55 19.83 32.29
N LYS A 24 16.59 19.28 33.51
CA LYS A 24 17.69 18.41 33.97
C LYS A 24 17.75 17.07 33.25
N ILE A 25 16.62 16.57 32.75
CA ILE A 25 16.55 15.36 31.93
C ILE A 25 17.15 15.62 30.54
N GLU A 26 16.96 16.82 29.98
CA GLU A 26 17.35 17.09 28.59
C GLU A 26 18.72 17.77 28.43
N LYS A 27 19.06 18.75 29.30
CA LYS A 27 20.13 19.72 29.02
C LYS A 27 21.37 19.59 29.91
N VAL A 28 21.31 18.81 30.98
CA VAL A 28 22.44 18.66 31.92
C VAL A 28 23.32 17.49 31.49
N ASP A 29 24.63 17.58 31.76
CA ASP A 29 25.59 16.51 31.52
C ASP A 29 26.26 16.06 32.83
N PRO A 30 26.08 14.80 33.28
CA PRO A 30 25.23 13.78 32.67
C PRO A 30 23.74 14.08 32.86
N PRO A 31 22.87 13.67 31.91
CA PRO A 31 21.43 13.85 32.04
C PRO A 31 20.86 13.17 33.29
N ARG A 32 19.86 13.81 33.93
CA ARG A 32 19.11 13.18 35.03
C ARG A 32 18.39 11.92 34.49
N ARG A 33 18.58 10.79 35.16
CA ARG A 33 17.80 9.57 34.91
C ARG A 33 16.32 9.78 35.26
N ILE A 34 15.45 9.15 34.48
CA ILE A 34 14.00 9.12 34.70
C ILE A 34 13.56 7.83 35.39
N THR A 35 12.44 7.91 36.10
CA THR A 35 11.70 6.79 36.69
C THR A 35 10.83 6.08 35.65
N VAL A 36 10.32 4.90 35.99
CA VAL A 36 9.38 4.17 35.12
C VAL A 36 8.08 4.94 34.90
N ASP A 37 7.57 5.62 35.93
CA ASP A 37 6.35 6.44 35.83
C ASP A 37 6.55 7.63 34.89
N GLU A 38 7.69 8.32 35.01
CA GLU A 38 8.07 9.40 34.09
C GLU A 38 8.18 8.87 32.64
N LEU A 39 8.79 7.69 32.43
CA LEU A 39 8.88 7.06 31.11
C LEU A 39 7.50 6.73 30.50
N VAL A 40 6.61 6.12 31.29
CA VAL A 40 5.25 5.77 30.84
C VAL A 40 4.43 7.02 30.54
N ALA A 41 4.56 8.07 31.36
CA ALA A 41 3.89 9.34 31.12
C ALA A 41 4.43 10.03 29.85
N LEU A 42 5.74 10.07 29.64
CA LEU A 42 6.36 10.62 28.42
C LEU A 42 5.90 9.85 27.17
N SER A 43 5.82 8.52 27.24
CA SER A 43 5.25 7.68 26.17
C SER A 43 3.84 8.11 25.78
N ARG A 44 2.95 8.36 26.76
CA ARG A 44 1.59 8.83 26.52
C ARG A 44 1.54 10.26 25.98
N VAL A 45 2.33 11.17 26.57
CA VAL A 45 2.38 12.58 26.18
C VAL A 45 2.90 12.75 24.75
N PHE A 46 3.88 11.95 24.33
CA PHE A 46 4.44 12.03 22.97
C PHE A 46 3.78 11.09 21.97
N GLY A 47 2.89 10.19 22.41
CA GLY A 47 2.29 9.17 21.53
C GLY A 47 3.30 8.15 20.99
N ILE A 48 4.44 7.99 21.66
CA ILE A 48 5.52 7.08 21.25
C ILE A 48 5.38 5.78 22.05
N LYS A 49 5.44 4.62 21.39
CA LYS A 49 5.38 3.32 22.07
C LYS A 49 6.55 3.16 23.03
N LEU A 50 6.28 2.58 24.22
CA LEU A 50 7.28 2.35 25.26
C LEU A 50 8.52 1.59 24.72
N GLN A 51 8.31 0.61 23.84
CA GLN A 51 9.39 -0.18 23.22
C GLN A 51 10.34 0.69 22.40
N ALA A 52 9.84 1.74 21.75
CA ALA A 52 10.67 2.66 20.96
C ALA A 52 11.49 3.61 21.84
N LEU A 53 11.05 3.90 23.07
CA LEU A 53 11.76 4.78 24.02
C LEU A 53 12.88 4.09 24.79
N ILE A 54 12.83 2.75 24.94
CA ILE A 54 13.83 1.97 25.67
C ILE A 54 14.91 1.38 24.76
N GLN A 55 14.75 1.51 23.45
CA GLN A 55 15.71 1.06 22.45
C GLN A 55 16.61 2.24 22.03
N PRO A 56 17.85 1.97 21.59
CA PRO A 56 18.65 2.99 20.94
C PRO A 56 17.85 3.63 19.79
N PRO A 57 17.78 4.97 19.69
CA PRO A 57 16.93 5.65 18.70
C PRO A 57 17.18 5.17 17.27
N GLU A 58 18.46 4.93 16.93
CA GLU A 58 18.87 4.44 15.62
C GLU A 58 18.29 3.04 15.31
N GLU A 59 18.20 2.15 16.30
CA GLU A 59 17.65 0.81 16.11
C GLU A 59 16.13 0.79 16.02
N ALA A 60 15.44 1.68 16.74
CA ALA A 60 13.98 1.77 16.70
C ALA A 60 13.50 2.23 15.30
N LEU A 61 14.14 3.27 14.75
CA LEU A 61 13.84 3.78 13.41
C LEU A 61 14.11 2.74 12.32
N ASN A 62 15.24 2.02 12.41
CA ASN A 62 15.59 1.00 11.43
C ASN A 62 14.60 -0.17 11.43
N ARG A 63 14.09 -0.60 12.58
CA ARG A 63 13.07 -1.66 12.66
C ARG A 63 11.75 -1.27 12.00
N GLU A 64 11.30 -0.03 12.21
CA GLU A 64 10.06 0.45 11.61
C GLU A 64 10.20 0.59 10.09
N LEU A 65 11.34 1.12 9.62
CA LEU A 65 11.66 1.19 8.20
C LEU A 65 11.68 -0.20 7.55
N LEU A 66 12.37 -1.18 8.15
CA LEU A 66 12.43 -2.54 7.62
C LEU A 66 11.03 -3.17 7.49
N LYS A 67 10.17 -2.98 8.49
CA LYS A 67 8.78 -3.47 8.44
C LYS A 67 7.99 -2.83 7.30
N LEU A 68 8.12 -1.50 7.11
CA LEU A 68 7.45 -0.81 6.01
C LEU A 68 7.97 -1.29 4.65
N MET A 69 9.26 -1.53 4.52
CA MET A 69 9.86 -2.07 3.29
C MET A 69 9.37 -3.49 2.99
N GLU A 70 9.25 -4.36 3.99
CA GLU A 70 8.68 -5.71 3.83
C GLU A 70 7.22 -5.66 3.37
N GLN A 71 6.41 -4.77 3.96
CA GLN A 71 5.02 -4.57 3.55
C GLN A 71 4.90 -4.07 2.12
N MET A 72 5.77 -3.12 1.73
CA MET A 72 5.81 -2.59 0.37
C MET A 72 6.23 -3.67 -0.63
N ALA A 73 7.28 -4.45 -0.33
CA ALA A 73 7.73 -5.55 -1.18
C ALA A 73 6.62 -6.59 -1.39
N ALA A 74 5.94 -7.01 -0.32
CA ALA A 74 4.83 -7.95 -0.41
C ALA A 74 3.67 -7.42 -1.26
N ALA A 75 3.34 -6.13 -1.16
CA ALA A 75 2.30 -5.50 -1.98
C ALA A 75 2.69 -5.40 -3.46
N ILE A 76 3.97 -5.12 -3.76
CA ILE A 76 4.51 -5.14 -5.12
C ILE A 76 4.39 -6.55 -5.70
N ASP A 77 4.84 -7.57 -4.98
CA ASP A 77 4.78 -8.96 -5.43
C ASP A 77 3.34 -9.40 -5.72
N GLN A 78 2.40 -9.09 -4.83
CA GLN A 78 0.98 -9.39 -5.04
C GLN A 78 0.43 -8.68 -6.29
N THR A 79 0.80 -7.42 -6.52
CA THR A 79 0.36 -6.64 -7.68
C THR A 79 0.92 -7.23 -8.97
N LEU A 80 2.21 -7.57 -8.99
CA LEU A 80 2.85 -8.20 -10.14
C LEU A 80 2.21 -9.55 -10.46
N MET A 81 2.00 -10.41 -9.46
CA MET A 81 1.36 -11.71 -9.62
C MET A 81 -0.08 -11.59 -10.14
N ALA A 82 -0.86 -10.69 -9.55
CA ALA A 82 -2.23 -10.41 -9.98
C ALA A 82 -2.28 -9.91 -11.43
N ASN A 83 -1.39 -8.99 -11.79
CA ASN A 83 -1.29 -8.47 -13.16
C ASN A 83 -0.88 -9.55 -14.16
N THR A 84 0.08 -10.42 -13.82
CA THR A 84 0.45 -11.56 -14.68
C THR A 84 -0.73 -12.51 -14.89
N ALA A 85 -1.43 -12.87 -13.81
CA ALA A 85 -2.60 -13.75 -13.89
C ALA A 85 -3.74 -13.12 -14.70
N PHE A 86 -3.96 -11.82 -14.54
CA PHE A 86 -4.93 -11.05 -15.31
C PHE A 86 -4.59 -11.03 -16.80
N LYS A 87 -3.35 -10.66 -17.17
CA LYS A 87 -2.89 -10.66 -18.56
C LYS A 87 -3.03 -12.03 -19.21
N GLN A 88 -2.65 -13.09 -18.51
CA GLN A 88 -2.81 -14.46 -19.03
C GLN A 88 -4.29 -14.80 -19.26
N SER A 89 -5.17 -14.41 -18.33
CA SER A 89 -6.61 -14.65 -18.47
C SER A 89 -7.20 -13.88 -19.66
N LEU A 90 -6.79 -12.62 -19.84
CA LEU A 90 -7.19 -11.77 -20.96
C LEU A 90 -6.78 -12.39 -22.30
N ARG A 91 -5.55 -12.91 -22.40
CA ARG A 91 -5.06 -13.62 -23.59
C ARG A 91 -5.87 -14.88 -23.86
N ASN A 92 -6.08 -15.72 -22.84
CA ASN A 92 -6.83 -16.97 -22.99
C ASN A 92 -8.26 -16.72 -23.49
N VAL A 93 -8.96 -15.72 -22.93
CA VAL A 93 -10.31 -15.35 -23.39
C VAL A 93 -10.27 -14.84 -24.82
N THR A 94 -9.31 -13.96 -25.14
CA THR A 94 -9.18 -13.39 -26.49
C THR A 94 -8.89 -14.47 -27.53
N GLU A 95 -7.96 -15.38 -27.25
CA GLU A 95 -7.67 -16.53 -28.11
C GLU A 95 -8.88 -17.44 -28.30
N PHE A 96 -9.64 -17.68 -27.23
CA PHE A 96 -10.87 -18.46 -27.31
C PHE A 96 -11.89 -17.81 -28.27
N VAL A 97 -12.11 -16.50 -28.17
CA VAL A 97 -13.03 -15.79 -29.09
C VAL A 97 -12.53 -15.79 -30.52
N ILE A 98 -11.22 -15.64 -30.72
CA ILE A 98 -10.62 -15.69 -32.04
C ILE A 98 -10.81 -17.06 -32.69
N THR A 99 -10.73 -18.14 -31.90
CA THR A 99 -10.91 -19.51 -32.37
C THR A 99 -12.36 -19.95 -32.48
N HIS A 100 -13.27 -19.30 -31.74
CA HIS A 100 -14.70 -19.57 -31.70
C HIS A 100 -15.49 -18.26 -31.97
N PRO A 101 -15.42 -17.71 -33.19
CA PRO A 101 -15.99 -16.40 -33.48
C PRO A 101 -17.50 -16.32 -33.21
N GLU A 102 -18.23 -17.43 -33.23
CA GLU A 102 -19.65 -17.51 -32.87
C GLU A 102 -19.96 -17.08 -31.42
N THR A 103 -18.97 -17.05 -30.53
CA THR A 103 -19.16 -16.71 -29.12
C THR A 103 -19.14 -15.22 -28.83
N VAL A 104 -18.82 -14.37 -29.83
CA VAL A 104 -18.77 -12.90 -29.69
C VAL A 104 -20.06 -12.36 -29.04
N LYS A 105 -21.23 -12.75 -29.57
CA LYS A 105 -22.54 -12.30 -29.04
C LYS A 105 -22.82 -12.80 -27.63
N GLN A 106 -22.27 -13.95 -27.24
CA GLN A 106 -22.49 -14.54 -25.93
C GLN A 106 -21.68 -13.82 -24.85
N ILE A 107 -20.46 -13.35 -25.18
CA ILE A 107 -19.63 -12.56 -24.26
C ILE A 107 -20.30 -11.26 -23.89
N ASP A 108 -20.85 -10.54 -24.87
CA ASP A 108 -21.55 -9.28 -24.61
C ASP A 108 -22.82 -9.48 -23.74
N GLN A 109 -23.38 -10.70 -23.71
CA GLN A 109 -24.57 -11.06 -22.92
C GLN A 109 -24.25 -11.59 -21.53
N LEU A 110 -23.07 -12.18 -21.32
CA LEU A 110 -22.68 -12.83 -20.06
C LEU A 110 -22.52 -11.85 -18.89
N GLY A 111 -22.26 -10.57 -19.18
CA GLY A 111 -22.06 -9.52 -18.17
C GLY A 111 -20.73 -9.66 -17.44
N GLY A 112 -19.96 -8.57 -17.37
CA GLY A 112 -18.64 -8.51 -16.71
C GLY A 112 -17.52 -7.99 -17.62
N THR A 113 -17.61 -8.25 -18.92
CA THR A 113 -16.78 -7.61 -19.97
C THR A 113 -17.53 -7.65 -21.31
N SER A 114 -17.03 -6.97 -22.33
CA SER A 114 -17.53 -7.02 -23.71
C SER A 114 -16.35 -7.23 -24.67
N VAL A 115 -16.63 -7.59 -25.92
CA VAL A 115 -15.55 -7.71 -26.92
C VAL A 115 -14.82 -6.37 -27.12
N SER A 116 -15.56 -5.25 -27.10
CA SER A 116 -14.96 -3.92 -27.09
C SER A 116 -14.10 -3.66 -25.84
N GLY A 117 -14.56 -4.08 -24.66
CA GLY A 117 -13.80 -3.96 -23.42
C GLY A 117 -12.51 -4.79 -23.42
N LEU A 118 -12.53 -5.98 -24.04
CA LEU A 118 -11.32 -6.80 -24.23
C LEU A 118 -10.32 -6.12 -25.16
N ILE A 119 -10.77 -5.51 -26.27
CA ILE A 119 -9.92 -4.75 -27.20
C ILE A 119 -9.26 -3.56 -26.50
N GLU A 120 -10.04 -2.77 -25.75
CA GLU A 120 -9.53 -1.64 -24.98
C GLU A 120 -8.48 -2.09 -23.97
N THR A 121 -8.80 -3.12 -23.18
CA THR A 121 -7.89 -3.66 -22.17
C THR A 121 -6.57 -4.17 -22.78
N LEU A 122 -6.61 -4.82 -23.94
CA LEU A 122 -5.40 -5.28 -24.64
C LEU A 122 -4.53 -4.11 -25.16
N ARG A 123 -5.14 -3.02 -25.61
CA ARG A 123 -4.43 -1.83 -26.09
C ARG A 123 -3.78 -1.03 -24.96
N ASP A 124 -4.36 -1.08 -23.76
CA ASP A 124 -3.80 -0.45 -22.58
C ASP A 124 -2.56 -1.20 -22.05
N VAL A 125 -2.32 -2.44 -22.50
CA VAL A 125 -1.11 -3.18 -22.17
C VAL A 125 0.00 -2.82 -23.16
N ASP A 126 1.12 -2.29 -22.66
CA ASP A 126 2.36 -2.02 -23.41
C ASP A 126 3.09 -3.33 -23.80
N ASP A 127 2.44 -4.14 -24.63
CA ASP A 127 2.96 -5.40 -25.19
C ASP A 127 2.49 -5.54 -26.66
N ASP A 128 3.47 -5.69 -27.57
CA ASP A 128 3.24 -5.84 -29.01
C ASP A 128 2.36 -7.06 -29.34
N GLU A 129 2.43 -8.13 -28.54
CA GLU A 129 1.61 -9.32 -28.75
C GLU A 129 0.14 -9.06 -28.46
N ASP A 130 -0.15 -8.33 -27.38
CA ASP A 130 -1.50 -7.97 -26.96
C ASP A 130 -2.16 -7.01 -27.96
N HIS A 131 -1.39 -6.08 -28.52
CA HIS A 131 -1.85 -5.21 -29.61
C HIS A 131 -2.25 -6.01 -30.87
N ARG A 132 -1.47 -7.02 -31.25
CA ARG A 132 -1.82 -7.89 -32.40
C ARG A 132 -3.07 -8.72 -32.15
N LEU A 133 -3.29 -9.17 -30.91
CA LEU A 133 -4.52 -9.86 -30.52
C LEU A 133 -5.73 -8.93 -30.61
N ALA A 134 -5.60 -7.69 -30.17
CA ALA A 134 -6.66 -6.67 -30.29
C ALA A 134 -7.07 -6.45 -31.76
N ASP A 135 -6.11 -6.28 -32.68
CA ASP A 135 -6.38 -6.10 -34.11
C ASP A 135 -7.10 -7.32 -34.74
N ARG A 136 -6.75 -8.53 -34.30
CA ARG A 136 -7.42 -9.77 -34.76
C ARG A 136 -8.85 -9.84 -34.26
N LEU A 137 -9.06 -9.52 -32.99
CA LEU A 137 -10.38 -9.54 -32.36
C LEU A 137 -11.31 -8.49 -32.99
N GLU A 138 -10.80 -7.28 -33.26
CA GLU A 138 -11.53 -6.20 -33.93
C GLU A 138 -12.00 -6.61 -35.33
N ARG A 139 -11.16 -7.30 -36.12
CA ARG A 139 -11.55 -7.83 -37.43
C ARG A 139 -12.69 -8.84 -37.34
N ILE A 140 -12.66 -9.73 -36.35
CA ILE A 140 -13.70 -10.76 -36.18
C ILE A 140 -15.03 -10.13 -35.74
N ALA A 141 -14.98 -9.21 -34.77
CA ALA A 141 -16.16 -8.50 -34.31
C ALA A 141 -16.79 -7.62 -35.41
N GLY A 142 -15.96 -6.94 -36.21
CA GLY A 142 -16.40 -6.09 -37.32
C GLY A 142 -17.11 -6.86 -38.44
N VAL A 143 -16.70 -8.10 -38.71
CA VAL A 143 -17.35 -8.97 -39.71
C VAL A 143 -18.74 -9.43 -39.22
N GLN A 144 -18.89 -9.78 -37.94
CA GLN A 144 -20.18 -10.22 -37.41
C GLN A 144 -21.23 -9.12 -37.24
N HIS A 145 -20.82 -7.85 -37.17
CA HIS A 145 -21.73 -6.71 -37.17
C HIS A 145 -22.29 -6.35 -38.56
N GLN A 146 -21.71 -6.86 -39.65
CA GLN A 146 -22.20 -6.62 -41.02
C GLN A 146 -23.19 -7.68 -41.51
N GLU A 147 -23.30 -8.83 -40.83
CA GLU A 147 -24.19 -9.95 -41.22
C GLU A 147 -25.51 -10.01 -40.41
N ALA A 148 -25.87 -8.95 -39.67
CA ALA A 148 -27.10 -8.83 -38.90
C ALA A 148 -27.94 -7.62 -39.35
#